data_AF-A0AAU9K387-F1
#
_entry.id   AF-A0AAU9K387-F1
#
_cell.length_a   1.000
_cell.length_b   1.000
_cell.length_c   1.000
_cell.angle_alpha   90.00
_cell.angle_beta   90.00
_cell.angle_gamma   90.00
#
_symmetry.space_group_name_H-M   'P 1'
#
loop_
_entity.id
_entity.type
_entity.pdbx_description
1 polymer ?
#
loop_
_entity_poly.entity_id
_entity_poly.type
_entity_poly.pdbx_seq_one_letter_code
_entity_poly.pdbx_strand_id
1 'polypeptide(L)'
;MQATSAQFVAKRKPALVKLDRRTIAPILSLDFGVQLLSKESELENSPSIEVVHELVSLYSQAIEYYEHKNDPKFYDFEDKLHKMLVKSEVIDLMQPSTSSTKNRRNSPSKQKPKNLQKNRAKLRSTMVETLSSEFASSLLSISEKGSKNLNRIIVTFNERSKEVSEKAKIDFSMQDTDLQKRLASRKKLMLHRSQLTASLNSSTLSRVSTSDTSGIFSSLKGEESTRSSFANAFDGDFEYSIKAEEFEKGLEQIMEKLCSEQAMKMTEIKINYKIQIKTLEEAGSIRKARRTEIKEKANQEIKNIIKEFELKRKQEIQSLKEKMSK
;
A
#
# COMPACT_ATOMS: atom_id res chain seq x y z
N MET A 1 -47.40 -43.88 42.61
CA MET A 1 -46.96 -43.93 41.20
C MET A 1 -46.02 -42.77 40.96
N GLN A 2 -44.70 -43.00 40.98
CA GLN A 2 -43.69 -41.99 40.68
C GLN A 2 -42.93 -42.45 39.44
N ALA A 3 -43.02 -41.67 38.36
CA ALA A 3 -42.41 -41.97 37.08
C ALA A 3 -40.98 -41.39 37.05
N THR A 4 -39.99 -42.28 36.96
CA THR A 4 -38.58 -41.95 36.80
C THR A 4 -38.28 -41.59 35.34
N SER A 5 -37.89 -40.34 35.11
CA SER A 5 -37.49 -39.81 33.81
C SER A 5 -36.05 -40.19 33.52
N ALA A 6 -35.83 -41.11 32.58
CA ALA A 6 -34.51 -41.54 32.11
C ALA A 6 -33.99 -40.57 31.03
N GLN A 7 -32.98 -39.77 31.37
CA GLN A 7 -32.26 -38.92 30.42
C GLN A 7 -31.28 -39.75 29.59
N PHE A 8 -31.58 -39.88 28.30
CA PHE A 8 -30.69 -40.44 27.28
C PHE A 8 -29.58 -39.42 26.94
N VAL A 9 -28.37 -39.65 27.46
CA VAL A 9 -27.17 -38.88 27.09
C VAL A 9 -26.61 -39.46 25.79
N ALA A 10 -26.90 -38.80 24.67
CA ALA A 10 -26.33 -39.14 23.37
C ALA A 10 -24.81 -38.86 23.36
N LYS A 11 -24.00 -39.93 23.39
CA LYS A 11 -22.54 -39.87 23.20
C LYS A 11 -22.23 -39.34 21.79
N ARG A 12 -21.86 -38.06 21.70
CA ARG A 12 -21.34 -37.46 20.46
C ARG A 12 -19.98 -38.08 20.13
N LYS A 13 -19.86 -38.66 18.93
CA LYS A 13 -18.60 -39.13 18.37
C LYS A 13 -17.60 -37.95 18.30
N PRO A 14 -16.35 -38.11 18.76
CA PRO A 14 -15.35 -37.06 18.64
C PRO A 14 -15.09 -36.77 17.16
N ALA A 15 -15.28 -35.51 16.78
CA ALA A 15 -14.96 -35.04 15.45
C ALA A 15 -13.45 -35.24 15.20
N LEU A 16 -13.12 -35.97 14.15
CA LEU A 16 -11.75 -36.17 13.70
C LEU A 16 -11.19 -34.80 13.27
N VAL A 17 -10.40 -34.19 14.16
CA VAL A 17 -9.67 -32.94 13.87
C VAL A 17 -8.75 -33.23 12.71
N LYS A 18 -9.05 -32.69 11.53
CA LYS A 18 -8.13 -32.65 10.41
C LYS A 18 -6.95 -31.78 10.85
N LEU A 19 -5.86 -32.43 11.26
CA LEU A 19 -4.58 -31.76 11.47
C LEU A 19 -4.19 -31.10 10.14
N ASP A 20 -4.21 -29.77 10.13
CA ASP A 20 -3.73 -28.95 9.03
C ASP A 20 -2.28 -29.38 8.73
N ARG A 21 -2.01 -29.80 7.48
CA ARG A 21 -0.67 -30.21 7.01
C ARG A 21 0.33 -29.03 6.94
N ARG A 22 0.07 -27.93 7.66
CA ARG A 22 0.80 -26.66 7.61
C ARG A 22 1.73 -26.42 8.80
N THR A 23 1.93 -27.38 9.69
CA THR A 23 2.70 -27.18 10.93
C THR A 23 4.15 -27.66 10.89
N ILE A 24 4.63 -28.19 9.76
CA ILE A 24 6.06 -28.48 9.63
C ILE A 24 6.74 -27.21 9.12
N ALA A 25 7.41 -26.50 10.03
CA ALA A 25 8.20 -25.33 9.70
C ALA A 25 9.19 -25.70 8.57
N PRO A 26 9.21 -24.95 7.45
CA PRO A 26 10.21 -25.17 6.41
C PRO A 26 11.61 -25.09 7.02
N ILE A 27 12.49 -26.02 6.68
CA ILE A 27 13.90 -25.99 7.10
C ILE A 27 14.71 -25.54 5.90
N LEU A 28 15.35 -24.38 6.00
CA LEU A 28 16.34 -23.94 5.01
C LEU A 28 17.64 -24.72 5.20
N SER A 29 18.23 -25.16 4.09
CA SER A 29 19.58 -25.74 4.09
C SER A 29 20.60 -24.73 4.60
N LEU A 30 21.64 -25.18 5.31
CA LEU A 30 22.75 -24.31 5.74
C LEU A 30 23.46 -23.65 4.53
N ASP A 31 23.51 -24.36 3.41
CA ASP A 31 24.17 -23.88 2.19
C ASP A 31 23.27 -23.00 1.32
N PHE A 32 22.05 -22.70 1.78
CA PHE A 32 21.06 -21.94 1.02
C PHE A 32 21.60 -20.59 0.53
N GLY A 33 22.25 -19.84 1.41
CA GLY A 33 22.79 -18.52 1.07
C GLY A 33 23.87 -18.59 -0.02
N VAL A 34 24.71 -19.63 0.02
CA VAL A 34 25.77 -19.86 -0.97
C VAL A 34 25.16 -20.26 -2.32
N GLN A 35 24.15 -21.14 -2.30
CA GLN A 35 23.45 -21.57 -3.51
C GLN A 35 22.71 -20.41 -4.18
N LEU A 36 21.97 -19.61 -3.40
CA LEU A 36 21.25 -18.44 -3.91
C LEU A 36 22.22 -17.45 -4.59
N LEU A 37 23.31 -17.09 -3.89
CA LEU A 37 24.30 -16.14 -4.41
C LEU A 37 25.02 -16.68 -5.67
N SER A 38 25.38 -17.97 -5.66
CA SER A 38 26.01 -18.62 -6.81
C SER A 38 25.11 -18.58 -8.04
N LYS A 39 23.80 -18.83 -7.86
CA LYS A 39 22.82 -18.81 -8.94
C LYS A 39 22.51 -17.41 -9.44
N GLU A 40 22.49 -16.41 -8.55
CA GLU A 40 22.38 -15.01 -8.94
C GLU A 40 23.55 -14.57 -9.82
N SER A 41 24.77 -14.94 -9.44
CA SER A 41 25.97 -14.66 -10.24
C SER A 41 25.95 -15.40 -11.59
N GLU A 42 25.49 -16.65 -11.61
CA GLU A 42 25.33 -17.43 -12.84
C GLU A 42 24.32 -16.78 -13.80
N LEU A 43 23.20 -16.24 -13.27
CA LEU A 43 22.20 -15.53 -14.08
C LEU A 43 22.77 -14.27 -14.73
N GLU A 44 23.62 -13.51 -14.03
CA GLU A 44 24.25 -12.30 -14.57
C GLU A 44 25.31 -12.60 -15.64
N ASN A 45 26.01 -13.73 -15.52
CA ASN A 45 27.05 -14.12 -16.46
C ASN A 45 26.50 -14.82 -17.71
N SER A 46 25.52 -15.72 -17.54
CA SER A 46 24.96 -16.55 -18.59
C SER A 46 23.47 -16.81 -18.33
N PRO A 47 22.57 -15.95 -18.84
CA PRO A 47 21.15 -16.06 -18.53
C PRO A 47 20.57 -17.31 -19.22
N SER A 48 20.09 -18.25 -18.41
CA SER A 48 19.47 -19.50 -18.83
C SER A 48 18.13 -19.68 -18.13
N ILE A 49 17.15 -20.25 -18.83
CA ILE A 49 15.81 -20.50 -18.29
C ILE A 49 15.85 -21.46 -17.09
N GLU A 50 16.78 -22.41 -17.07
CA GLU A 50 16.98 -23.36 -15.97
C GLU A 50 17.42 -22.64 -14.70
N VAL A 51 18.39 -21.72 -14.82
CA VAL A 51 18.88 -20.88 -13.71
C VAL A 51 17.76 -19.99 -13.16
N VAL A 52 16.92 -19.43 -14.03
CA VAL A 52 15.74 -18.65 -13.61
C VAL A 52 14.78 -19.51 -12.79
N HIS A 53 14.47 -20.73 -13.24
CA HIS A 53 13.58 -21.63 -12.50
C HIS A 53 14.16 -22.05 -11.14
N GLU A 54 15.46 -22.33 -11.06
CA GLU A 54 16.14 -22.64 -9.80
C GLU A 54 16.12 -21.44 -8.84
N LEU A 55 16.38 -20.23 -9.32
CA LEU A 55 16.29 -19.01 -8.51
C LEU A 55 14.87 -18.77 -7.99
N VAL A 56 13.85 -18.92 -8.84
CA VAL A 56 12.44 -18.81 -8.42
C VAL A 56 12.13 -19.82 -7.31
N SER A 57 12.64 -21.04 -7.40
CA SER A 57 12.47 -22.07 -6.37
C SER A 57 13.17 -21.68 -5.05
N LEU A 58 14.43 -21.23 -5.10
CA LEU A 58 15.19 -20.81 -3.92
C LEU A 58 14.55 -19.58 -3.25
N TYR A 59 14.14 -18.57 -4.02
CA TYR A 59 13.44 -17.40 -3.50
C TYR A 59 12.11 -17.77 -2.84
N SER A 60 11.33 -18.67 -3.45
CA SER A 60 10.08 -19.17 -2.87
C SER A 60 10.32 -19.86 -1.52
N GLN A 61 11.35 -20.70 -1.41
CA GLN A 61 11.72 -21.37 -0.15
C GLN A 61 12.12 -20.37 0.94
N ALA A 62 12.86 -19.31 0.60
CA ALA A 62 13.18 -18.25 1.55
C ALA A 62 11.93 -17.50 2.01
N ILE A 63 11.04 -17.12 1.09
CA ILE A 63 9.80 -16.40 1.41
C ILE A 63 8.95 -17.24 2.37
N GLU A 64 8.70 -18.52 2.05
CA GLU A 64 7.93 -19.43 2.91
C GLU A 64 8.56 -19.57 4.31
N TYR A 65 9.89 -19.67 4.40
CA TYR A 65 10.61 -19.78 5.66
C TYR A 65 10.48 -18.52 6.53
N TYR A 66 10.74 -17.34 5.95
CA TYR A 66 10.70 -16.08 6.69
C TYR A 66 9.26 -15.64 7.01
N GLU A 67 8.30 -15.94 6.14
CA GLU A 67 6.87 -15.74 6.39
C GLU A 67 6.39 -16.62 7.56
N HIS A 68 6.75 -17.91 7.60
CA HIS A 68 6.42 -18.80 8.72
C HIS A 68 7.01 -18.30 10.05
N LYS A 69 8.15 -17.62 10.01
CA LYS A 69 8.78 -17.00 11.19
C LYS A 69 8.21 -15.63 11.55
N ASN A 70 7.30 -15.07 10.75
CA ASN A 70 6.83 -13.69 10.82
C ASN A 70 7.99 -12.67 10.80
N ASP A 71 9.07 -12.97 10.08
CA ASP A 71 10.22 -12.07 9.94
C ASP A 71 10.02 -11.18 8.70
N PRO A 72 9.97 -9.83 8.84
CA PRO A 72 9.68 -8.92 7.72
C PRO A 72 10.66 -9.04 6.55
N LYS A 73 11.80 -9.72 6.70
CA LYS A 73 12.73 -10.03 5.60
C LYS A 73 12.07 -10.75 4.42
N PHE A 74 10.93 -11.44 4.60
CA PHE A 74 10.25 -12.07 3.47
C PHE A 74 9.88 -11.05 2.38
N TYR A 75 9.56 -9.80 2.75
CA TYR A 75 9.30 -8.72 1.78
C TYR A 75 10.53 -8.37 0.94
N ASP A 76 11.73 -8.45 1.52
CA ASP A 76 12.99 -8.20 0.78
C ASP A 76 13.23 -9.29 -0.27
N PHE A 77 12.91 -10.55 0.05
CA PHE A 77 13.00 -11.67 -0.89
C PHE A 77 11.93 -11.58 -1.99
N GLU A 78 10.70 -11.18 -1.66
CA GLU A 78 9.64 -10.92 -2.64
C GLU A 78 10.05 -9.83 -3.63
N ASP A 79 10.55 -8.70 -3.14
CA ASP A 79 10.96 -7.57 -3.98
C ASP A 79 12.16 -7.94 -4.88
N LYS A 80 13.15 -8.68 -4.36
CA LYS A 80 14.27 -9.18 -5.16
C LYS A 80 13.82 -10.14 -6.26
N LEU A 81 12.94 -11.09 -5.95
CA LEU A 81 12.38 -12.02 -6.93
C LEU A 81 11.63 -11.26 -8.03
N HIS A 82 10.79 -10.30 -7.66
CA HIS A 82 10.04 -9.47 -8.61
C HIS A 82 10.99 -8.65 -9.50
N LYS A 83 12.00 -7.99 -8.92
CA LYS A 83 13.01 -7.24 -9.68
C LYS A 83 13.78 -8.11 -10.67
N MET A 84 14.13 -9.35 -10.28
CA MET A 84 14.79 -10.30 -11.16
C MET A 84 13.91 -10.68 -12.36
N LEU A 85 12.63 -10.99 -12.13
CA LEU A 85 11.69 -11.39 -13.19
C LEU A 85 11.33 -10.27 -14.16
N VAL A 86 11.51 -9.00 -13.77
CA VAL A 86 11.26 -7.82 -14.61
C VAL A 86 12.48 -7.45 -15.48
N LYS A 87 13.66 -8.07 -15.26
CA LYS A 87 14.83 -7.83 -16.12
C LYS A 87 14.51 -8.27 -17.56
N SER A 88 14.87 -7.42 -18.55
CA SER A 88 14.56 -7.66 -19.97
C SER A 88 15.13 -8.99 -20.49
N GLU A 89 16.33 -9.35 -20.04
CA GLU A 89 16.99 -10.61 -20.39
C GLU A 89 16.16 -11.83 -19.96
N VAL A 90 15.57 -11.77 -18.76
CA VAL A 90 14.71 -12.83 -18.22
C VAL A 90 13.38 -12.87 -18.95
N ILE A 91 12.80 -11.70 -19.26
CA ILE A 91 11.56 -11.61 -20.04
C ILE A 91 11.74 -12.22 -21.45
N ASP A 92 12.85 -11.91 -22.12
CA ASP A 92 13.15 -12.43 -23.46
C ASP A 92 13.34 -13.96 -23.46
N LEU A 93 13.88 -14.52 -22.37
CA LEU A 93 14.01 -15.97 -22.17
C LEU A 93 12.68 -16.66 -21.84
N MET A 94 11.82 -16.02 -21.03
CA MET A 94 10.54 -16.59 -20.62
C MET A 94 9.47 -16.52 -21.71
N GLN A 95 9.61 -15.61 -22.68
CA GLN A 95 8.72 -15.58 -23.82
C GLN A 95 9.00 -16.81 -24.69
N PRO A 96 8.01 -17.73 -24.87
CA PRO A 96 8.20 -18.86 -25.75
C PRO A 96 8.58 -18.28 -27.10
N SER A 97 9.73 -18.70 -27.64
CA SER A 97 10.24 -18.23 -28.92
C SER A 97 9.23 -18.61 -29.99
N THR A 98 8.23 -17.74 -30.18
CA THR A 98 7.30 -17.84 -31.30
C THR A 98 8.21 -17.76 -32.51
N SER A 99 8.29 -18.88 -33.21
CA SER A 99 9.25 -19.16 -34.26
C SER A 99 9.10 -18.16 -35.39
N SER A 100 9.68 -16.98 -35.22
CA SER A 100 9.92 -16.04 -36.30
C SER A 100 11.16 -16.55 -37.00
N THR A 101 10.92 -17.40 -37.99
CA THR A 101 11.83 -17.83 -39.05
C THR A 101 12.45 -16.58 -39.69
N LYS A 102 13.48 -16.00 -39.06
CA LYS A 102 14.29 -14.96 -39.69
C LYS A 102 15.34 -15.66 -40.54
N ASN A 103 14.95 -15.91 -41.79
CA ASN A 103 15.86 -16.03 -42.92
C ASN A 103 16.83 -14.84 -42.91
N ARG A 104 17.98 -15.00 -42.24
CA ARG A 104 19.16 -14.17 -42.43
C ARG A 104 19.77 -14.55 -43.79
N ARG A 105 19.25 -13.96 -44.87
CA ARG A 105 20.02 -13.84 -46.11
C ARG A 105 20.92 -12.62 -45.99
N ASN A 106 22.21 -12.90 -45.97
CA ASN A 106 23.30 -11.96 -46.19
C ASN A 106 23.04 -11.13 -47.46
N SER A 107 23.15 -9.81 -47.33
CA SER A 107 23.41 -8.94 -48.48
C SER A 107 24.25 -7.75 -48.01
N PRO A 108 25.48 -7.59 -48.53
CA PRO A 108 26.25 -6.37 -48.39
C PRO A 108 25.91 -5.45 -49.56
N SER A 109 25.34 -4.28 -49.32
CA SER A 109 25.37 -3.24 -50.35
C SER A 109 25.26 -1.85 -49.74
N LYS A 110 26.38 -1.15 -49.86
CA LYS A 110 26.53 0.29 -49.76
C LYS A 110 25.61 0.94 -50.78
N GLN A 111 24.76 1.88 -50.37
CA GLN A 111 24.57 3.21 -50.98
C GLN A 111 23.35 3.90 -50.36
N LYS A 112 23.55 5.17 -49.95
CA LYS A 112 22.51 6.08 -49.47
C LYS A 112 21.77 6.70 -50.66
N PRO A 113 20.43 6.59 -50.78
CA PRO A 113 19.66 7.51 -51.61
C PRO A 113 18.92 8.51 -50.71
N LYS A 114 19.31 9.78 -50.81
CA LYS A 114 18.54 10.92 -50.33
C LYS A 114 17.34 11.11 -51.28
N ASN A 115 16.19 10.44 -51.04
CA ASN A 115 14.86 10.82 -51.57
C ASN A 115 13.71 9.86 -51.13
N LEU A 116 13.64 9.47 -49.85
CA LEU A 116 12.72 8.42 -49.36
C LEU A 116 11.55 8.87 -48.47
N GLN A 117 11.24 10.17 -48.38
CA GLN A 117 10.16 10.64 -47.50
C GLN A 117 8.76 10.60 -48.14
N LYS A 118 8.62 10.77 -49.46
CA LYS A 118 7.27 10.82 -50.09
C LYS A 118 6.62 9.44 -50.33
N ASN A 119 7.39 8.35 -50.45
CA ASN A 119 6.82 6.99 -50.63
C ASN A 119 6.57 6.24 -49.32
N ARG A 120 7.11 6.70 -48.18
CA ARG A 120 6.88 6.06 -46.86
C ARG A 120 5.47 6.26 -46.32
N ALA A 121 4.78 7.34 -46.71
CA ALA A 121 3.40 7.59 -46.29
C ALA A 121 2.41 6.63 -46.97
N LYS A 122 2.56 6.40 -48.27
CA LYS A 122 1.71 5.43 -49.01
C LYS A 122 1.96 3.98 -48.58
N LEU A 123 3.21 3.60 -48.30
CA LEU A 123 3.52 2.26 -47.82
C LEU A 123 3.01 2.02 -46.38
N ARG A 124 3.00 3.06 -45.54
CA ARG A 124 2.39 2.98 -44.20
C ARG A 124 0.88 2.92 -44.25
N SER A 125 0.23 3.67 -45.16
CA SER A 125 -1.23 3.62 -45.32
C SER A 125 -1.68 2.21 -45.74
N THR A 126 -1.01 1.64 -46.76
CA THR A 126 -1.34 0.31 -47.26
C THR A 126 -1.07 -0.79 -46.24
N MET A 127 0.03 -0.73 -45.48
CA MET A 127 0.27 -1.68 -44.38
C MET A 127 -0.76 -1.58 -43.24
N VAL A 128 -1.19 -0.36 -42.90
CA VAL A 128 -2.22 -0.18 -41.87
C VAL A 128 -3.57 -0.70 -42.35
N GLU A 129 -3.89 -0.52 -43.63
CA GLU A 129 -5.13 -0.99 -44.23
C GLU A 129 -5.16 -2.54 -44.36
N THR A 130 -4.04 -3.17 -44.74
CA THR A 130 -3.94 -4.63 -44.76
C THR A 130 -3.97 -5.25 -43.37
N LEU A 131 -3.27 -4.67 -42.39
CA LEU A 131 -3.30 -5.15 -41.01
C LEU A 131 -4.67 -4.93 -40.35
N SER A 132 -5.34 -3.81 -40.63
CA SER A 132 -6.68 -3.54 -40.12
C SER A 132 -7.72 -4.47 -40.75
N SER A 133 -7.57 -4.79 -42.04
CA SER A 133 -8.40 -5.75 -42.77
C SER A 133 -8.24 -7.17 -42.22
N GLU A 134 -6.99 -7.65 -42.09
CA GLU A 134 -6.70 -8.99 -41.55
C GLU A 134 -7.14 -9.12 -40.09
N PHE A 135 -6.98 -8.08 -39.28
CA PHE A 135 -7.42 -8.08 -37.88
C PHE A 135 -8.96 -8.08 -37.76
N ALA A 136 -9.67 -7.33 -38.61
CA ALA A 136 -11.13 -7.33 -38.64
C ALA A 136 -11.69 -8.68 -39.11
N SER A 137 -11.09 -9.30 -40.14
CA SER A 137 -11.46 -10.64 -40.60
C SER A 137 -11.15 -11.72 -39.56
N SER A 138 -10.02 -11.60 -38.84
CA SER A 138 -9.67 -12.50 -37.74
C SER A 138 -10.65 -12.39 -36.57
N LEU A 139 -11.04 -11.16 -36.17
CA LEU A 139 -12.03 -10.93 -35.11
C LEU A 139 -13.42 -11.48 -35.45
N LEU A 140 -13.85 -11.36 -36.71
CA LEU A 140 -15.14 -11.89 -37.15
C LEU A 140 -15.14 -13.43 -37.21
N SER A 141 -13.99 -14.07 -37.50
CA SER A 141 -13.86 -15.54 -37.52
C SER A 141 -13.80 -16.20 -36.14
N ILE A 142 -13.48 -15.45 -35.08
CA ILE A 142 -13.45 -15.93 -33.68
C ILE A 142 -14.83 -15.82 -33.00
N SER A 143 -15.76 -15.08 -33.61
CA SER A 143 -17.01 -14.60 -32.99
C SER A 143 -17.94 -15.71 -32.46
N GLU A 144 -18.07 -16.87 -33.13
CA GLU A 144 -19.11 -17.83 -32.74
C GLU A 144 -18.68 -18.83 -31.66
N LYS A 145 -17.39 -19.17 -31.57
CA LYS A 145 -16.85 -20.09 -30.53
C LYS A 145 -16.05 -19.34 -29.44
N GLY A 146 -15.46 -18.20 -29.76
CA GLY A 146 -14.72 -17.35 -28.82
C GLY A 146 -15.63 -16.52 -27.89
N SER A 147 -16.85 -16.17 -28.33
CA SER A 147 -17.81 -15.38 -27.53
C SER A 147 -18.17 -16.06 -26.19
N LYS A 148 -18.40 -17.37 -26.19
CA LYS A 148 -18.71 -18.11 -24.95
C LYS A 148 -17.52 -18.12 -23.98
N ASN A 149 -16.30 -18.22 -24.50
CA ASN A 149 -15.10 -18.24 -23.67
C ASN A 149 -14.78 -16.84 -23.12
N LEU A 150 -14.97 -15.79 -23.93
CA LEU A 150 -14.81 -14.40 -23.50
C LEU A 150 -15.82 -14.05 -22.39
N ASN A 151 -17.09 -14.42 -22.54
CA ASN A 151 -18.10 -14.21 -21.51
C ASN A 151 -17.75 -14.94 -20.21
N ARG A 152 -17.21 -16.17 -20.29
CA ARG A 152 -16.72 -16.90 -19.11
C ARG A 152 -15.57 -16.16 -18.43
N ILE A 153 -14.59 -15.68 -19.20
CA ILE A 153 -13.45 -14.91 -18.66
C ILE A 153 -13.94 -13.61 -18.01
N ILE A 154 -14.88 -12.90 -18.63
CA ILE A 154 -15.47 -11.67 -18.08
C ILE A 154 -16.20 -11.95 -16.76
N VAL A 155 -17.00 -13.03 -16.70
CA VAL A 155 -17.70 -13.43 -15.46
C VAL A 155 -16.70 -13.77 -14.37
N THR A 156 -15.69 -14.60 -14.65
CA THR A 156 -14.65 -14.97 -13.68
C THR A 156 -13.84 -13.76 -13.21
N PHE A 157 -13.53 -12.82 -14.11
CA PHE A 157 -12.86 -11.57 -13.74
C PHE A 157 -13.73 -10.70 -12.83
N ASN A 158 -15.03 -10.56 -13.14
CA ASN A 158 -15.96 -9.80 -12.32
C ASN A 158 -16.17 -10.42 -10.94
N GLU A 159 -16.27 -11.74 -10.85
CA GLU A 159 -16.35 -12.47 -9.58
C GLU A 159 -15.09 -12.25 -8.73
N ARG A 160 -13.90 -12.42 -9.33
CA ARG A 160 -12.63 -12.19 -8.63
C ARG A 160 -12.44 -10.72 -8.22
N SER A 161 -12.85 -9.78 -9.07
CA SER A 161 -12.82 -8.35 -8.76
C SER A 161 -13.76 -8.01 -7.60
N LYS A 162 -14.95 -8.63 -7.55
CA LYS A 162 -15.89 -8.50 -6.44
C LYS A 162 -15.32 -9.07 -5.14
N GLU A 163 -14.72 -10.25 -5.19
CA GLU A 163 -14.06 -10.89 -4.04
C GLU A 163 -12.92 -10.02 -3.48
N VAL A 164 -12.06 -9.49 -4.35
CA VAL A 164 -10.97 -8.57 -3.93
C VAL A 164 -11.52 -7.29 -3.31
N SER A 165 -12.60 -6.74 -3.87
CA SER A 165 -13.27 -5.55 -3.33
C SER A 165 -13.90 -5.81 -1.95
N GLU A 166 -14.55 -6.97 -1.76
CA GLU A 166 -15.11 -7.36 -0.47
C GLU A 166 -14.02 -7.60 0.57
N LYS A 167 -12.93 -8.28 0.21
CA LYS A 167 -11.77 -8.48 1.08
C LYS A 167 -11.15 -7.14 1.52
N ALA A 168 -10.95 -6.22 0.58
CA ALA A 168 -10.43 -4.88 0.88
C ALA A 168 -11.35 -4.10 1.84
N LYS A 169 -12.68 -4.20 1.67
CA LYS A 169 -13.64 -3.58 2.61
C LYS A 169 -13.52 -4.15 4.03
N ILE A 170 -13.36 -5.46 4.16
CA ILE A 170 -13.18 -6.12 5.45
C ILE A 170 -11.86 -5.65 6.10
N ASP A 171 -10.76 -5.62 5.34
CA ASP A 171 -9.46 -5.18 5.85
C ASP A 171 -9.50 -3.72 6.34
N PHE A 172 -10.14 -2.80 5.60
CA PHE A 172 -10.32 -1.42 6.06
C PHE A 172 -11.20 -1.33 7.32
N SER A 173 -12.28 -2.10 7.40
CA SER A 173 -13.11 -2.15 8.60
C SER A 173 -12.34 -2.67 9.81
N MET A 174 -11.48 -3.68 9.64
CA MET A 174 -10.62 -4.18 10.70
C MET A 174 -9.60 -3.13 11.16
N GLN A 175 -8.96 -2.43 10.23
CA GLN A 175 -8.03 -1.34 10.55
C GLN A 175 -8.71 -0.22 11.34
N ASP A 176 -9.92 0.18 10.96
CA ASP A 176 -10.71 1.18 11.68
C ASP A 176 -11.02 0.72 13.12
N THR A 177 -11.42 -0.54 13.30
CA THR A 177 -11.69 -1.06 14.65
C THR A 177 -10.43 -1.12 15.52
N ASP A 178 -9.27 -1.46 14.96
CA ASP A 178 -7.99 -1.46 15.69
C ASP A 178 -7.57 -0.04 16.07
N LEU A 179 -7.71 0.92 15.14
CA LEU A 179 -7.46 2.32 15.39
C LEU A 179 -8.35 2.86 16.51
N GLN A 180 -9.65 2.56 16.48
CA GLN A 180 -10.59 2.96 17.54
C GLN A 180 -10.21 2.36 18.90
N LYS A 181 -9.79 1.08 18.95
CA LYS A 181 -9.29 0.45 20.19
C LYS A 181 -8.05 1.14 20.72
N ARG A 182 -7.09 1.48 19.85
CA ARG A 182 -5.86 2.20 20.23
C ARG A 182 -6.17 3.59 20.76
N LEU A 183 -7.06 4.34 20.11
CA LEU A 183 -7.51 5.65 20.56
C LEU A 183 -8.24 5.57 21.91
N ALA A 184 -9.15 4.60 22.08
CA ALA A 184 -9.84 4.37 23.35
C ALA A 184 -8.87 3.99 24.47
N SER A 185 -7.88 3.14 24.19
CA SER A 185 -6.83 2.78 25.15
C SER A 185 -5.99 3.99 25.56
N ARG A 186 -5.60 4.84 24.60
CA ARG A 186 -4.89 6.09 24.87
C ARG A 186 -5.72 7.04 25.73
N LYS A 187 -7.00 7.24 25.42
CA LYS A 187 -7.93 8.05 26.22
C LYS A 187 -8.05 7.51 27.66
N LYS A 188 -8.20 6.20 27.82
CA LYS A 188 -8.24 5.55 29.13
C LYS A 188 -6.95 5.76 29.92
N LEU A 189 -5.79 5.66 29.27
CA LEU A 189 -4.49 5.89 29.90
C LEU A 189 -4.31 7.35 30.33
N MET A 190 -4.76 8.31 29.51
CA MET A 190 -4.73 9.73 29.89
C MET A 190 -5.65 10.02 31.09
N LEU A 191 -6.85 9.44 31.11
CA LEU A 191 -7.78 9.58 32.23
C LEU A 191 -7.24 8.93 33.52
N HIS A 192 -6.61 7.76 33.42
CA HIS A 192 -5.97 7.13 34.57
C HIS A 192 -4.81 7.99 35.11
N ARG A 193 -4.03 8.62 34.21
CA ARG A 193 -2.95 9.52 34.60
C ARG A 193 -3.46 10.78 35.29
N SER A 194 -4.60 11.35 34.86
CA SER A 194 -5.20 12.50 35.55
C SER A 194 -5.77 12.12 36.93
N GLN A 195 -6.31 10.90 37.09
CA GLN A 195 -6.77 10.41 38.39
C GLN A 195 -5.62 10.20 39.40
N LEU A 196 -4.50 9.63 38.96
CA LEU A 196 -3.33 9.43 39.83
C LEU A 196 -2.72 10.75 40.31
N THR A 197 -2.67 11.76 39.44
CA THR A 197 -2.19 13.10 39.81
C THR A 197 -3.15 13.81 40.76
N ALA A 198 -4.47 13.65 40.58
CA ALA A 198 -5.46 14.20 41.51
C ALA A 198 -5.41 13.54 42.91
N SER A 199 -5.14 12.23 43.00
CA SER A 199 -5.11 11.52 44.29
C SER A 199 -3.87 11.82 45.14
N LEU A 200 -2.74 12.20 44.53
CA LEU A 200 -1.51 12.52 45.26
C LEU A 200 -1.55 13.91 45.93
N ASN A 201 -2.40 14.81 45.42
CA ASN A 201 -2.57 16.15 46.00
C ASN A 201 -3.48 16.15 47.25
N SER A 202 -4.10 15.02 47.62
CA SER A 202 -5.07 14.96 48.73
C SER A 202 -4.48 14.46 50.06
N SER A 203 -3.25 13.93 50.13
CA SER A 203 -2.81 13.16 51.31
C SER A 203 -1.47 13.55 51.95
N THR A 204 -0.79 14.61 51.52
CA THR A 204 0.51 15.00 52.14
C THR A 204 0.61 16.48 52.51
N LEU A 205 -0.27 16.91 53.41
CA LEU A 205 0.00 18.03 54.31
C LEU A 205 -0.09 17.56 55.77
N SER A 206 0.65 16.49 56.10
CA SER A 206 1.07 16.26 57.48
C SER A 206 2.42 15.54 57.53
N ARG A 207 3.45 16.35 57.84
CA ARG A 207 4.50 16.02 58.81
C ARG A 207 5.47 14.89 58.44
N VAL A 208 6.55 15.25 57.76
CA VAL A 208 7.86 14.54 57.80
C VAL A 208 8.89 15.64 58.03
N SER A 209 9.29 15.95 59.28
CA SER A 209 10.18 15.20 60.16
C SER A 209 11.48 14.78 59.48
N THR A 210 12.47 15.66 59.63
CA THR A 210 13.89 15.47 59.36
C THR A 210 14.39 14.14 59.93
N SER A 211 14.86 13.24 59.08
CA SER A 211 15.81 12.22 59.51
C SER A 211 16.80 11.93 58.38
N ASP A 212 18.07 12.11 58.75
CA ASP A 212 19.26 11.85 57.98
C ASP A 212 19.22 10.50 57.27
N THR A 213 19.41 10.52 55.96
CA THR A 213 19.88 9.37 55.19
C THR A 213 21.12 9.79 54.43
N SER A 214 22.20 9.94 55.19
CA SER A 214 23.55 9.89 54.62
C SER A 214 23.90 8.42 54.36
N GLY A 215 24.32 8.15 53.12
CA GLY A 215 25.04 6.92 52.77
C GLY A 215 24.23 5.91 51.96
N ILE A 216 24.88 5.41 50.91
CA ILE A 216 24.49 4.30 50.04
C ILE A 216 23.58 4.70 48.88
N PHE A 217 24.14 5.40 47.89
CA PHE A 217 24.13 4.90 46.51
C PHE A 217 25.28 5.54 45.72
N SER A 218 26.42 4.87 45.78
CA SER A 218 27.59 5.15 44.97
C SER A 218 27.44 4.52 43.59
N SER A 219 27.75 5.33 42.58
CA SER A 219 28.36 4.88 41.32
C SER A 219 27.47 4.15 40.31
N LEU A 220 26.64 4.92 39.60
CA LEU A 220 26.56 4.79 38.14
C LEU A 220 26.88 6.14 37.50
N LYS A 221 28.13 6.27 37.04
CA LYS A 221 28.51 7.28 36.05
C LYS A 221 27.92 6.83 34.71
N GLY A 222 27.13 7.69 34.09
CA GLY A 222 26.62 7.47 32.74
C GLY A 222 25.59 8.50 32.34
N GLU A 223 26.09 9.65 31.90
CA GLU A 223 25.47 10.53 30.88
C GLU A 223 24.25 11.37 31.32
N GLU A 224 24.56 12.65 31.60
CA GLU A 224 23.82 13.85 31.21
C GLU A 224 22.32 13.69 30.92
N SER A 225 21.51 13.69 31.98
CA SER A 225 20.08 14.00 31.89
C SER A 225 19.77 15.26 32.69
N THR A 226 20.07 16.42 32.10
CA THR A 226 19.54 17.71 32.55
C THR A 226 18.05 17.79 32.20
N ARG A 227 17.18 17.12 32.97
CA ARG A 227 15.73 17.32 32.85
C ARG A 227 14.96 16.96 34.11
N SER A 228 15.21 17.65 35.22
CA SER A 228 14.31 17.57 36.38
C SER A 228 14.36 18.82 37.26
N SER A 229 13.73 19.90 36.81
CA SER A 229 13.45 21.05 37.70
C SER A 229 12.12 21.75 37.40
N PHE A 230 11.17 21.10 36.71
CA PHE A 230 9.90 21.72 36.29
C PHE A 230 8.66 21.20 37.06
N ALA A 231 8.82 20.69 38.28
CA ALA A 231 7.73 20.00 38.99
C ALA A 231 6.94 20.85 40.01
N ASN A 232 7.31 22.10 40.28
CA ASN A 232 6.79 22.81 41.47
C ASN A 232 5.91 24.05 41.18
N ALA A 233 5.18 24.10 40.06
CA ALA A 233 4.27 25.22 39.75
C ALA A 233 2.84 24.75 39.37
N PHE A 234 2.31 23.73 40.04
CA PHE A 234 1.05 23.08 39.65
C PHE A 234 -0.05 23.24 40.71
N ASP A 235 -0.42 24.49 41.01
CA ASP A 235 -1.61 24.74 41.86
C ASP A 235 -2.49 25.91 41.36
N GLY A 236 -2.28 26.36 40.11
CA GLY A 236 -3.05 27.47 39.50
C GLY A 236 -3.69 27.17 38.13
N ASP A 237 -3.53 25.98 37.56
CA ASP A 237 -3.62 25.78 36.10
C ASP A 237 -4.85 25.02 35.58
N PHE A 238 -5.91 24.85 36.39
CA PHE A 238 -7.12 24.18 35.91
C PHE A 238 -7.82 24.95 34.78
N GLU A 239 -7.84 26.29 34.84
CA GLU A 239 -8.43 27.12 33.78
C GLU A 239 -7.59 27.10 32.48
N TYR A 240 -6.26 27.02 32.59
CA TYR A 240 -5.37 26.86 31.44
C TYR A 240 -5.56 25.50 30.75
N SER A 241 -5.82 24.44 31.51
CA SER A 241 -6.10 23.12 30.96
C SER A 241 -7.37 23.10 30.10
N ILE A 242 -8.43 23.81 30.50
CA ILE A 242 -9.69 23.87 29.76
C ILE A 242 -9.51 24.67 28.44
N LYS A 243 -8.86 25.84 28.51
CA LYS A 243 -8.58 26.64 27.30
C LYS A 243 -7.69 25.91 26.31
N ALA A 244 -6.74 25.10 26.79
CA ALA A 244 -5.90 24.27 25.93
C ALA A 244 -6.71 23.18 25.20
N GLU A 245 -7.62 22.50 25.90
CA GLU A 245 -8.48 21.46 25.31
C GLU A 245 -9.44 22.05 24.26
N GLU A 246 -10.05 23.21 24.54
CA GLU A 246 -10.93 23.90 23.59
C GLU A 246 -10.17 24.34 22.31
N PHE A 247 -8.94 24.84 22.48
CA PHE A 247 -8.09 25.21 21.34
C PHE A 247 -7.70 23.98 20.51
N GLU A 248 -7.31 22.88 21.15
CA GLU A 248 -6.95 21.63 20.46
C GLU A 248 -8.14 21.08 19.67
N LYS A 249 -9.32 21.03 20.27
CA LYS A 249 -10.55 20.60 19.61
C LYS A 249 -10.93 21.51 18.44
N GLY A 250 -10.77 22.83 18.59
CA GLY A 250 -10.98 23.77 17.49
C GLY A 250 -10.00 23.55 16.33
N LEU A 251 -8.74 23.25 16.65
CA LEU A 251 -7.71 22.96 15.65
C LEU A 251 -7.99 21.64 14.91
N GLU A 252 -8.43 20.61 15.62
CA GLU A 252 -8.85 19.33 15.05
C GLU A 252 -10.01 19.52 14.05
N GLN A 253 -11.05 20.27 14.44
CA GLN A 253 -12.19 20.57 13.57
C GLN A 253 -11.79 21.33 12.30
N ILE A 254 -10.90 22.32 12.40
CA ILE A 254 -10.38 23.06 11.24
C ILE A 254 -9.63 22.12 10.29
N MET A 255 -8.76 21.26 10.85
CA MET A 255 -7.96 20.32 10.06
C MET A 255 -8.83 19.29 9.34
N GLU A 256 -9.79 18.68 10.04
CA GLU A 256 -10.70 17.68 9.49
C GLU A 256 -11.56 18.28 8.36
N LYS A 257 -12.20 19.42 8.62
CA LYS A 257 -13.05 20.11 7.66
C LYS A 257 -12.29 20.48 6.39
N LEU A 258 -11.14 21.14 6.52
CA LEU A 258 -10.36 21.59 5.37
C LEU A 258 -9.76 20.43 4.57
N CYS A 259 -9.31 19.37 5.25
CA CYS A 259 -8.80 18.19 4.57
C CYS A 259 -9.90 17.48 3.75
N SER A 260 -11.10 17.35 4.31
CA SER A 260 -12.26 16.77 3.62
C SER A 260 -12.69 17.61 2.40
N GLU A 261 -12.85 18.93 2.58
CA GLU A 261 -13.18 19.87 1.50
C GLU A 261 -12.13 19.86 0.38
N GLN A 262 -10.84 19.86 0.74
CA GLN A 262 -9.73 19.80 -0.22
C GLN A 262 -9.77 18.50 -1.01
N ALA A 263 -9.97 17.36 -0.35
CA ALA A 263 -10.04 16.05 -0.99
C ALA A 263 -11.21 15.98 -1.99
N MET A 264 -12.39 16.49 -1.61
CA MET A 264 -13.56 16.54 -2.49
C MET A 264 -13.32 17.40 -3.74
N LYS A 265 -12.75 18.61 -3.61
CA LYS A 265 -12.45 19.44 -4.78
C LYS A 265 -11.41 18.79 -5.70
N MET A 266 -10.39 18.14 -5.13
CA MET A 266 -9.38 17.43 -5.92
C MET A 266 -9.97 16.26 -6.71
N THR A 267 -10.90 15.49 -6.13
CA THR A 267 -11.56 14.39 -6.84
C THR A 267 -12.49 14.90 -7.92
N GLU A 268 -13.25 15.97 -7.66
CA GLU A 268 -14.10 16.62 -8.65
C GLU A 268 -13.31 17.07 -9.88
N ILE A 269 -12.18 17.77 -9.69
CA ILE A 269 -11.28 18.17 -10.78
C ILE A 269 -10.82 16.94 -11.56
N LYS A 270 -10.30 15.90 -10.87
CA LYS A 270 -9.84 14.68 -11.55
C LYS A 270 -10.94 14.01 -12.38
N ILE A 271 -12.17 13.95 -11.87
CA ILE A 271 -13.32 13.37 -12.56
C ILE A 271 -13.66 14.21 -13.79
N ASN A 272 -13.77 15.53 -13.65
CA ASN A 272 -14.12 16.44 -14.75
C ASN A 272 -13.11 16.33 -15.90
N TYR A 273 -11.82 16.37 -15.61
CA TYR A 273 -10.78 16.24 -16.64
C TYR A 273 -10.70 14.83 -17.23
N LYS A 274 -10.98 13.78 -16.45
CA LYS A 274 -11.06 12.41 -16.97
C LYS A 274 -12.23 12.25 -17.95
N ILE A 275 -13.39 12.84 -17.64
CA ILE A 275 -14.54 12.88 -18.55
C ILE A 275 -14.17 13.62 -19.84
N GLN A 276 -13.55 14.80 -19.75
CA GLN A 276 -13.12 15.56 -20.93
C GLN A 276 -12.16 14.77 -21.83
N ILE A 277 -11.18 14.07 -21.24
CA ILE A 277 -10.26 13.21 -21.99
C ILE A 277 -11.04 12.10 -22.70
N LYS A 278 -11.95 11.43 -21.98
CA LYS A 278 -12.75 10.33 -22.53
C LYS A 278 -13.66 10.78 -23.68
N THR A 279 -14.39 11.88 -23.52
CA THR A 279 -15.26 12.44 -24.56
C THR A 279 -14.47 12.80 -25.82
N LEU A 280 -13.28 13.35 -25.66
CA LEU A 280 -12.42 13.66 -26.80
C LEU A 280 -11.88 12.38 -27.45
N GLU A 281 -11.61 11.31 -26.69
CA GLU A 281 -11.09 10.04 -27.20
C GLU A 281 -12.14 9.33 -28.06
N GLU A 282 -13.40 9.37 -27.61
CA GLU A 282 -14.57 8.88 -28.33
C GLU A 282 -14.80 9.64 -29.66
N ALA A 283 -14.44 10.92 -29.73
CA ALA A 283 -14.50 11.71 -30.96
C ALA A 283 -13.41 11.38 -32.01
N GLY A 284 -12.56 10.37 -31.76
CA GLY A 284 -11.65 9.78 -32.75
C GLY A 284 -10.49 10.67 -33.21
N SER A 285 -10.36 11.90 -32.71
CA SER A 285 -9.45 12.91 -33.25
C SER A 285 -8.34 13.39 -32.31
N ILE A 286 -8.14 12.76 -31.13
CA ILE A 286 -7.11 13.29 -30.23
C ILE A 286 -5.69 12.87 -30.59
N ARG A 287 -4.92 13.86 -31.04
CA ARG A 287 -3.45 13.85 -30.99
C ARG A 287 -2.98 13.76 -29.54
N LYS A 288 -2.05 12.86 -29.23
CA LYS A 288 -1.45 12.67 -27.88
C LYS A 288 -1.09 13.98 -27.17
N ALA A 289 -0.62 14.99 -27.92
CA ALA A 289 -0.28 16.32 -27.41
C ALA A 289 -1.44 17.05 -26.70
N ARG A 290 -2.69 16.90 -27.16
CA ARG A 290 -3.84 17.54 -26.50
C ARG A 290 -4.22 16.82 -25.21
N ARG A 291 -4.03 15.49 -25.14
CA ARG A 291 -4.22 14.73 -23.88
C ARG A 291 -3.20 15.15 -22.83
N THR A 292 -1.96 15.39 -23.21
CA THR A 292 -0.92 15.87 -22.28
C THR A 292 -1.25 17.27 -21.77
N GLU A 293 -1.70 18.18 -22.65
CA GLU A 293 -2.10 19.54 -22.25
C GLU A 293 -3.27 19.53 -21.25
N ILE A 294 -4.30 18.70 -21.48
CA ILE A 294 -5.45 18.58 -20.58
C ILE A 294 -5.03 18.03 -19.21
N LYS A 295 -4.13 17.04 -19.18
CA LYS A 295 -3.57 16.52 -17.92
C LYS A 295 -2.73 17.55 -17.18
N GLU A 296 -1.96 18.35 -17.91
CA GLU A 296 -1.15 19.43 -17.32
C GLU A 296 -2.02 20.50 -16.69
N LYS A 297 -3.09 20.92 -17.37
CA LYS A 297 -4.11 21.83 -16.83
C LYS A 297 -4.75 21.29 -15.56
N ALA A 298 -5.17 20.02 -15.55
CA ALA A 298 -5.72 19.38 -14.35
C ALA A 298 -4.74 19.42 -13.17
N ASN A 299 -3.46 19.12 -13.42
CA ASN A 299 -2.43 19.15 -12.38
C ASN A 299 -2.15 20.57 -11.88
N GLN A 300 -2.18 21.57 -12.76
CA GLN A 300 -2.01 22.98 -12.38
C GLN A 300 -3.18 23.46 -11.50
N GLU A 301 -4.41 23.09 -11.85
CA GLU A 301 -5.60 23.42 -11.08
C GLU A 301 -5.56 22.77 -9.69
N ILE A 302 -5.19 21.49 -9.60
CA ILE A 302 -4.97 20.80 -8.32
C ILE A 302 -3.92 21.52 -7.47
N LYS A 303 -2.80 21.95 -8.06
CA LYS A 303 -1.77 22.72 -7.33
C LYS A 303 -2.31 24.05 -6.79
N ASN A 304 -3.17 24.72 -7.54
CA ASN A 304 -3.80 25.97 -7.10
C ASN A 304 -4.75 25.72 -5.92
N ILE A 305 -5.58 24.67 -5.98
CA ILE A 305 -6.45 24.27 -4.89
C ILE A 305 -5.65 23.96 -3.62
N ILE A 306 -4.53 23.23 -3.72
CA ILE A 306 -3.68 22.95 -2.56
C ILE A 306 -3.21 24.25 -1.89
N LYS A 307 -2.73 25.23 -2.69
CA LYS A 307 -2.28 26.53 -2.16
C LYS A 307 -3.42 27.33 -1.52
N GLU A 308 -4.61 27.33 -2.13
CA GLU A 308 -5.80 27.98 -1.59
C GLU A 308 -6.17 27.43 -0.21
N PHE A 309 -6.21 26.10 -0.07
CA PHE A 309 -6.56 25.45 1.21
C PHE A 309 -5.48 25.62 2.27
N GLU A 310 -4.19 25.66 1.89
CA GLU A 310 -3.12 26.00 2.82
C GLU A 310 -3.25 27.42 3.37
N LEU A 311 -3.63 28.39 2.51
CA LEU A 311 -3.87 29.77 2.92
C LEU A 311 -5.09 29.85 3.86
N LYS A 312 -6.20 29.21 3.48
CA LYS A 312 -7.42 29.15 4.29
C LYS A 312 -7.16 28.51 5.66
N ARG A 313 -6.39 27.42 5.72
CA ARG A 313 -5.95 26.79 6.97
C ARG A 313 -5.18 27.76 7.87
N LYS A 314 -4.21 28.50 7.32
CA LYS A 314 -3.44 29.49 8.08
C LYS A 314 -4.34 30.59 8.65
N GLN A 315 -5.28 31.09 7.85
CA GLN A 315 -6.24 32.12 8.26
C GLN A 315 -7.17 31.61 9.38
N GLU A 316 -7.76 30.42 9.23
CA GLU A 316 -8.67 29.87 10.25
C GLU A 316 -7.94 29.56 11.56
N ILE A 317 -6.72 29.02 11.52
CA ILE A 317 -5.90 28.81 12.72
C ILE A 317 -5.57 30.14 13.40
N GLN A 318 -5.25 31.19 12.63
CA GLN A 318 -4.99 32.52 13.18
C GLN A 318 -6.25 33.09 13.86
N SER A 319 -7.41 33.01 13.21
CA SER A 319 -8.69 33.43 13.82
C SER A 319 -9.03 32.64 15.08
N LEU A 320 -8.69 31.35 15.14
CA LEU A 320 -8.86 30.54 16.36
C LEU A 320 -7.95 31.04 17.50
N LYS A 321 -6.68 31.35 17.20
CA LYS A 321 -5.74 31.92 18.18
C LYS A 321 -6.24 33.27 18.72
N GLU A 322 -6.72 34.14 17.85
CA GLU A 322 -7.27 35.45 18.23
C GLU A 322 -8.53 35.33 19.10
N LYS A 323 -9.36 34.31 18.88
CA LYS A 323 -10.53 34.01 19.72
C LYS A 323 -10.15 33.55 21.12
N MET A 324 -9.12 32.70 21.25
CA MET A 324 -8.67 32.18 22.55
C MET A 324 -7.85 33.19 23.37
N SER A 325 -7.34 34.24 22.72
CA SER A 325 -6.61 35.31 23.40
C SER A 325 -7.52 36.37 24.02
N LYS A 326 -8.82 36.35 23.73
CA LYS A 326 -9.83 37.26 24.29
C LYS A 326 -10.51 36.60 25.49
#